data_AF-B6QFK9-F1
#
_entry.id   AF-B6QFK9-F1
#
_cell.length_a   1.000
_cell.length_b   1.000
_cell.length_c   1.000
_cell.angle_alpha   90.00
_cell.angle_beta   90.00
_cell.angle_gamma   90.00
#
_symmetry.space_group_name_H-M   'P 1'
#
loop_
_entity.id
_entity.type
_entity.pdbx_description
1 polymer ?
#
loop_
_entity_poly.entity_id
_entity_poly.type
_entity_poly.pdbx_seq_one_letter_code
_entity_poly.pdbx_strand_id
1 'polypeptide(L)'
;MLAGNDSWRSPEAHFKGELNKPSDIFLFAAVCIYAMLGQVVFGAEEGLSDFEAQGVFPHIVRLRRQVSFWGDREGLNGLITHVSDEEVNSQVLGMLWDDRAVDYHSYRPFSDWPTVTDDNFKDLIRGMTNLDPRKRITAREALQHPWFSGCKIGNIGSYDLQHATSTTV
;
A
#
# COMPACT_ATOMS: atom_id res chain seq x y z
N MET A 1 5.39 19.15 -7.42
CA MET A 1 6.27 18.38 -6.53
C MET A 1 5.89 16.93 -6.67
N LEU A 2 6.83 16.03 -6.96
CA LEU A 2 6.57 14.59 -6.91
C LEU A 2 6.35 14.17 -5.45
N ALA A 3 5.35 13.32 -5.23
CA ALA A 3 4.78 13.00 -3.93
C ALA A 3 5.68 12.07 -3.09
N GLY A 4 6.50 12.55 -2.15
CA GLY A 4 7.20 11.66 -1.20
C GLY A 4 8.02 10.52 -1.83
N ASN A 5 8.41 9.52 -1.03
CA ASN A 5 9.19 8.36 -1.49
C ASN A 5 8.27 7.32 -2.18
N ASP A 6 8.63 6.92 -3.40
CA ASP A 6 7.91 5.98 -4.26
C ASP A 6 7.56 4.63 -3.62
N SER A 7 8.37 4.17 -2.66
CA SER A 7 8.15 2.90 -1.95
C SER A 7 6.97 2.91 -0.98
N TRP A 8 6.39 4.08 -0.71
CA TRP A 8 5.28 4.25 0.24
C TRP A 8 4.03 4.87 -0.39
N ARG A 9 4.06 5.12 -1.70
CA ARG A 9 2.95 5.74 -2.43
C ARG A 9 1.73 4.83 -2.50
N SER A 10 0.56 5.44 -2.54
CA SER A 10 -0.68 4.77 -2.92
C SER A 10 -0.80 4.61 -4.44
N PRO A 11 -1.69 3.73 -4.93
CA PRO A 11 -1.90 3.52 -6.36
C PRO A 11 -2.22 4.80 -7.14
N GLU A 12 -3.13 5.62 -6.63
CA GLU A 12 -3.52 6.88 -7.27
C GLU A 12 -2.41 7.94 -7.27
N ALA A 13 -1.47 7.87 -6.31
CA ALA A 13 -0.30 8.75 -6.22
C ALA A 13 0.76 8.48 -7.30
N HIS A 14 0.67 7.34 -8.00
CA HIS A 14 1.49 7.07 -9.19
C HIS A 14 0.96 7.78 -10.44
N PHE A 15 -0.26 8.33 -10.39
CA PHE A 15 -0.88 9.13 -11.43
C PHE A 15 -0.95 10.60 -11.01
N LYS A 16 -1.60 11.46 -11.82
CA LYS A 16 -1.88 12.86 -11.43
C LYS A 16 -2.99 12.98 -10.37
N GLY A 17 -3.27 11.91 -9.63
CA GLY A 17 -4.31 11.87 -8.61
C GLY A 17 -4.01 12.86 -7.48
N GLU A 18 -5.06 13.47 -6.94
CA GLU A 18 -4.94 14.31 -5.74
C GLU A 18 -4.54 13.45 -4.54
N LEU A 19 -3.41 13.78 -3.92
CA LEU A 19 -3.05 13.20 -2.63
C LEU A 19 -4.00 13.73 -1.56
N ASN A 20 -4.66 12.82 -0.87
CA ASN A 20 -5.63 13.14 0.15
C ASN A 20 -5.54 12.15 1.32
N LYS A 21 -6.43 12.30 2.31
CA LYS A 21 -6.44 11.47 3.52
C LYS A 21 -6.44 9.95 3.21
N PRO A 22 -7.24 9.44 2.25
CA PRO A 22 -7.12 8.05 1.78
C PRO A 22 -5.73 7.60 1.33
N SER A 23 -4.92 8.49 0.75
CA SER A 23 -3.53 8.17 0.38
C SER A 23 -2.66 7.98 1.63
N ASP A 24 -2.86 8.80 2.67
CA ASP A 24 -2.18 8.65 3.96
C ASP A 24 -2.55 7.33 4.67
N ILE A 25 -3.81 6.89 4.57
CA ILE A 25 -4.26 5.60 5.11
C ILE A 25 -3.55 4.43 4.42
N PHE A 26 -3.43 4.48 3.09
CA PHE A 26 -2.71 3.46 2.34
C PHE A 26 -1.24 3.40 2.76
N LEU A 27 -0.59 4.56 2.89
CA LEU A 27 0.79 4.66 3.37
C LEU A 27 0.93 4.08 4.78
N PHE A 28 -0.02 4.38 5.68
CA PHE A 28 -0.03 3.82 7.02
C PHE A 28 -0.12 2.29 7.03
N ALA A 29 -0.91 1.70 6.13
CA ALA A 29 -0.93 0.25 5.95
C ALA A 29 0.43 -0.32 5.56
N ALA A 30 1.13 0.30 4.62
CA ALA A 30 2.47 -0.11 4.24
C ALA A 30 3.46 -0.02 5.43
N VAL A 31 3.33 1.00 6.27
CA VAL A 31 4.12 1.14 7.51
C VAL A 31 3.78 0.04 8.52
N CYS A 32 2.49 -0.29 8.71
CA CYS A 32 2.08 -1.39 9.58
C CYS A 32 2.67 -2.74 9.12
N ILE A 33 2.65 -3.02 7.82
CA ILE A 33 3.25 -4.23 7.26
C ILE A 33 4.76 -4.24 7.50
N TYR A 34 5.45 -3.11 7.27
CA TYR A 34 6.87 -2.98 7.57
C TYR A 34 7.17 -3.23 9.05
N ALA A 35 6.39 -2.67 9.97
CA ALA A 35 6.58 -2.85 11.40
C ALA A 35 6.39 -4.32 11.83
N MET A 36 5.43 -5.03 11.22
CA MET A 36 5.12 -6.41 11.58
C MET A 36 6.03 -7.44 10.92
N LEU A 37 6.49 -7.18 9.69
CA LEU A 37 7.24 -8.15 8.89
C LEU A 37 8.72 -7.78 8.67
N GLY A 38 9.11 -6.54 8.97
CA GLY A 38 10.44 -5.99 8.68
C GLY A 38 10.73 -5.78 7.19
N GLN A 39 9.70 -5.81 6.34
CA GLN A 39 9.83 -5.79 4.88
C GLN A 39 9.22 -4.54 4.26
N VAL A 40 9.99 -3.85 3.40
CA VAL A 40 9.46 -2.75 2.58
C VAL A 40 8.77 -3.36 1.35
N VAL A 41 7.44 -3.48 1.41
CA VAL A 41 6.62 -4.21 0.41
C VAL A 41 6.81 -3.71 -1.03
N PHE A 42 7.10 -2.42 -1.21
CA PHE A 42 7.39 -1.80 -2.52
C PHE A 42 8.81 -1.24 -2.61
N GLY A 43 9.76 -1.85 -1.88
CA GLY A 43 11.18 -1.55 -1.96
C GLY A 43 11.77 -1.84 -3.34
N ALA A 44 13.01 -1.39 -3.57
CA ALA A 44 13.78 -1.78 -4.74
C ALA A 44 14.09 -3.28 -4.64
N GLU A 45 13.49 -4.08 -5.51
CA GLU A 45 13.77 -5.52 -5.61
C GLU A 45 15.00 -5.76 -6.49
N GLU A 46 15.60 -6.94 -6.32
CA GLU A 46 16.36 -7.59 -7.39
C GLU A 46 15.50 -7.65 -8.67
N GLY A 47 16.03 -7.14 -9.78
CA GLY A 47 15.33 -7.06 -11.06
C GLY A 47 14.65 -5.71 -11.33
N LEU A 48 14.47 -4.82 -10.34
CA LEU A 48 13.98 -3.45 -10.62
C LEU A 48 14.95 -2.71 -11.56
N SER A 49 16.25 -2.91 -11.36
CA SER A 49 17.33 -2.43 -12.25
C SER A 49 17.24 -3.01 -13.66
N ASP A 50 16.80 -4.27 -13.79
CA ASP A 50 16.71 -4.95 -15.07
C ASP A 50 15.47 -4.45 -15.85
N PHE A 51 14.38 -4.18 -15.14
CA PHE A 51 13.21 -3.50 -15.69
C PHE A 51 13.52 -2.07 -16.12
N GLU A 52 14.26 -1.31 -15.31
CA GLU A 52 14.76 0.03 -15.67
C GLU A 52 15.65 -0.02 -16.92
N ALA A 53 16.57 -0.99 -16.99
CA ALA A 53 17.43 -1.20 -18.15
C ALA A 53 16.65 -1.57 -19.43
N GLN A 54 15.47 -2.18 -19.28
CA GLN A 54 14.52 -2.47 -20.36
C GLN A 54 13.58 -1.29 -20.67
N GLY A 55 13.74 -0.14 -20.02
CA GLY A 55 12.93 1.05 -20.23
C GLY A 55 11.58 1.03 -19.51
N VAL A 56 11.35 0.07 -18.61
CA VAL A 56 10.14 0.03 -17.78
C VAL A 56 10.30 1.00 -16.63
N PHE A 57 9.32 1.89 -16.47
CA PHE A 57 9.36 2.85 -15.38
C PHE A 57 9.15 2.17 -14.01
N PRO A 58 9.96 2.51 -12.99
CA PRO A 58 9.89 1.87 -11.67
C PRO A 58 8.53 1.96 -10.97
N HIS A 59 7.77 3.02 -11.24
CA HIS A 59 6.43 3.18 -10.67
C HIS A 59 5.42 2.17 -11.23
N ILE A 60 5.61 1.68 -12.46
CA ILE A 60 4.75 0.64 -13.06
C ILE A 60 4.98 -0.70 -12.36
N VAL A 61 6.23 -1.04 -12.04
CA VAL A 61 6.55 -2.27 -11.29
C VAL A 61 5.94 -2.23 -9.89
N ARG A 62 5.98 -1.07 -9.22
CA ARG A 62 5.34 -0.89 -7.91
C ARG A 62 3.82 -0.95 -7.99
N LEU A 63 3.23 -0.28 -8.98
CA LEU A 63 1.79 -0.29 -9.19
C LEU A 63 1.28 -1.70 -9.50
N ARG A 64 2.00 -2.47 -10.31
CA ARG A 64 1.71 -3.90 -10.56
C ARG A 64 1.55 -4.67 -9.26
N ARG A 65 2.52 -4.55 -8.35
CA ARG A 65 2.48 -5.22 -7.05
C ARG A 65 1.31 -4.78 -6.20
N GLN A 66 1.01 -3.48 -6.16
CA GLN A 66 -0.14 -2.97 -5.42
C GLN A 66 -1.45 -3.59 -5.95
N VAL A 67 -1.60 -3.67 -7.27
CA VAL A 67 -2.75 -4.33 -7.90
C VAL A 67 -2.76 -5.83 -7.62
N SER A 68 -1.60 -6.50 -7.57
CA SER A 68 -1.46 -7.92 -7.21
C SER A 68 -1.80 -8.23 -5.76
N PHE A 69 -1.33 -7.43 -4.82
CA PHE A 69 -1.46 -7.72 -3.40
C PHE A 69 -2.83 -7.34 -2.85
N TRP A 70 -3.40 -6.22 -3.32
CA TRP A 70 -4.59 -5.60 -2.71
C TRP A 70 -5.82 -5.62 -3.62
N GLY A 71 -5.66 -5.94 -4.90
CA GLY A 71 -6.71 -5.72 -5.88
C GLY A 71 -7.81 -6.76 -5.88
N ASP A 72 -9.04 -6.29 -5.70
CA ASP A 72 -10.25 -6.95 -6.19
C ASP A 72 -10.88 -6.16 -7.35
N ARG A 73 -11.82 -6.77 -8.08
CA ARG A 73 -12.37 -6.18 -9.32
C ARG A 73 -13.12 -4.87 -9.05
N GLU A 74 -13.76 -4.80 -7.89
CA GLU A 74 -14.52 -3.64 -7.47
C GLU A 74 -13.60 -2.47 -7.12
N GLY A 75 -12.53 -2.73 -6.36
CA GLY A 75 -11.49 -1.78 -6.02
C GLY A 75 -10.75 -1.26 -7.26
N LEU A 76 -10.41 -2.14 -8.21
CA LEU A 76 -9.77 -1.71 -9.46
C LEU A 76 -10.67 -0.76 -10.24
N ASN A 77 -11.95 -1.09 -10.42
CA ASN A 77 -12.90 -0.22 -11.14
C ASN A 77 -13.03 1.14 -10.44
N GLY A 78 -13.00 1.15 -9.10
CA GLY A 78 -13.00 2.37 -8.31
C GLY A 78 -11.74 3.21 -8.49
N LEU A 79 -10.57 2.57 -8.51
CA LEU A 79 -9.29 3.23 -8.81
C LEU A 79 -9.30 3.83 -10.21
N ILE A 80 -9.70 3.06 -11.22
CA ILE A 80 -9.87 3.52 -12.61
C ILE A 80 -10.73 4.78 -12.59
N THR A 81 -11.94 4.71 -12.03
CA THR A 81 -12.84 5.88 -11.94
C THR A 81 -12.19 7.10 -11.28
N HIS A 82 -11.30 6.90 -10.30
CA HIS A 82 -10.64 7.97 -9.58
C HIS A 82 -9.47 8.61 -10.36
N VAL A 83 -8.81 7.87 -11.26
CA VAL A 83 -7.62 8.35 -12.01
C VAL A 83 -7.85 8.51 -13.52
N SER A 84 -9.05 8.23 -14.02
CA SER A 84 -9.40 8.18 -15.46
C SER A 84 -9.59 9.54 -16.13
N ASP A 85 -8.82 10.55 -15.75
CA ASP A 85 -8.76 11.78 -16.54
C ASP A 85 -8.12 11.55 -17.92
N GLU A 86 -7.36 10.45 -18.07
CA GLU A 86 -6.67 10.04 -19.29
C GLU A 86 -6.98 8.56 -19.61
N GLU A 87 -7.38 8.26 -20.86
CA GLU A 87 -7.71 6.90 -21.33
C GLU A 87 -6.54 5.90 -21.15
N VAL A 88 -5.31 6.40 -21.23
CA VAL A 88 -4.08 5.62 -21.03
C VAL A 88 -4.03 5.01 -19.62
N ASN A 89 -4.51 5.71 -18.59
CA ASN A 89 -4.47 5.21 -17.21
C ASN A 89 -5.33 3.95 -17.05
N SER A 90 -6.52 3.96 -17.66
CA SER A 90 -7.43 2.81 -17.68
C SER A 90 -6.82 1.61 -18.40
N GLN A 91 -6.15 1.85 -19.52
CA GLN A 91 -5.47 0.79 -20.28
C GLN A 91 -4.33 0.18 -19.47
N VAL A 92 -3.48 1.01 -18.85
CA VAL A 92 -2.38 0.55 -17.98
C VAL A 92 -2.91 -0.28 -16.81
N LEU A 93 -3.94 0.21 -16.11
CA LEU A 93 -4.54 -0.53 -14.98
C LEU A 93 -5.18 -1.86 -15.41
N GLY A 94 -5.79 -1.91 -16.59
CA GLY A 94 -6.30 -3.15 -17.18
C GLY A 94 -5.19 -4.15 -17.48
N MET A 95 -4.12 -3.71 -18.15
CA MET A 95 -2.94 -4.54 -18.42
C MET A 95 -2.34 -5.11 -17.13
N LEU A 96 -2.14 -4.27 -16.12
CA LEU A 96 -1.59 -4.69 -14.82
C LEU A 96 -2.50 -5.68 -14.08
N TRP A 97 -3.82 -5.59 -14.26
CA TRP A 97 -4.77 -6.50 -13.64
C TRP A 97 -4.73 -7.90 -14.25
N ASP A 98 -4.69 -7.97 -15.58
CA ASP A 98 -4.65 -9.24 -16.33
C ASP A 98 -3.31 -9.94 -16.13
N ASP A 99 -2.24 -9.16 -16.05
CA ASP A 99 -0.87 -9.58 -15.79
C ASP A 99 -0.65 -10.15 -14.38
N ARG A 100 -1.70 -10.32 -13.56
CA ARG A 100 -1.65 -11.06 -12.29
C ARG A 100 -1.88 -12.55 -12.45
N ALA A 101 -2.50 -12.96 -13.55
CA ALA A 101 -2.85 -14.36 -13.81
C ALA A 101 -1.74 -15.14 -14.55
N VAL A 102 -0.63 -14.47 -14.87
CA VAL A 102 0.53 -15.05 -15.57
C VAL A 102 1.42 -15.83 -14.60
N ASP A 103 2.12 -16.83 -15.13
CA ASP A 103 2.89 -17.83 -14.37
C ASP A 103 4.36 -17.44 -14.13
N TYR A 104 4.85 -16.39 -14.78
CA TYR A 104 6.25 -15.96 -14.66
C TYR A 104 6.57 -15.17 -13.38
N HIS A 105 5.57 -14.83 -12.56
CA HIS A 105 5.79 -14.27 -11.22
C HIS A 105 4.95 -14.96 -10.15
N SER A 106 5.41 -14.89 -8.91
CA SER A 106 4.75 -15.52 -7.76
C SER A 106 3.98 -14.54 -6.87
N TYR A 107 3.63 -13.34 -7.37
CA TYR A 107 2.78 -12.42 -6.62
C TYR A 107 1.43 -13.05 -6.30
N ARG A 108 1.07 -13.01 -5.01
CA ARG A 108 -0.20 -13.50 -4.48
C ARG A 108 -0.88 -12.41 -3.65
N PRO A 109 -2.22 -12.41 -3.56
CA PRO A 109 -2.95 -11.52 -2.66
C PRO A 109 -2.38 -11.58 -1.25
N PHE A 110 -2.38 -10.45 -0.54
CA PHE A 110 -1.83 -10.38 0.82
C PHE A 110 -2.52 -11.29 1.82
N SER A 111 -3.81 -11.57 1.63
CA SER A 111 -4.56 -12.54 2.43
C SER A 111 -3.90 -13.93 2.45
N ASP A 112 -3.18 -14.26 1.38
CA ASP A 112 -2.62 -15.58 1.12
C ASP A 112 -1.14 -15.66 1.53
N TRP A 113 -0.60 -14.60 2.15
CA TRP A 113 0.78 -14.58 2.62
C TRP A 113 0.93 -15.47 3.87
N PRO A 114 1.81 -16.49 3.84
CA PRO A 114 1.95 -17.46 4.92
C PRO A 114 2.63 -16.88 6.16
N THR A 115 3.39 -15.78 5.99
CA THR A 115 4.02 -15.04 7.09
C THR A 115 3.01 -14.21 7.91
N VAL A 116 1.80 -14.03 7.39
CA VAL A 116 0.74 -13.27 8.06
C VAL A 116 -0.32 -14.27 8.54
N THR A 117 -0.42 -14.46 9.85
CA THR A 117 -1.36 -15.43 10.46
C THR A 117 -2.48 -14.79 11.26
N ASP A 118 -2.38 -13.50 11.60
CA ASP A 118 -3.41 -12.76 12.34
C ASP A 118 -4.50 -12.26 11.39
N ASP A 119 -5.70 -12.84 11.50
CA ASP A 119 -6.84 -12.48 10.65
C ASP A 119 -7.33 -11.04 10.89
N ASN A 120 -7.22 -10.51 12.11
CA ASN A 120 -7.56 -9.11 12.37
C ASN A 120 -6.56 -8.17 11.70
N PHE A 121 -5.28 -8.56 11.64
CA PHE A 121 -4.29 -7.77 10.92
C PHE A 121 -4.58 -7.78 9.41
N LYS A 122 -4.90 -8.95 8.85
CA LYS A 122 -5.28 -9.07 7.43
C LYS A 122 -6.49 -8.21 7.09
N ASP A 123 -7.53 -8.25 7.92
CA ASP A 123 -8.75 -7.48 7.70
C ASP A 123 -8.49 -5.98 7.77
N LEU A 124 -7.72 -5.52 8.77
CA LEU A 124 -7.31 -4.14 8.89
C LEU A 124 -6.55 -3.66 7.65
N ILE A 125 -5.51 -4.41 7.24
CA ILE A 125 -4.71 -4.06 6.06
C ILE A 125 -5.60 -4.00 4.82
N ARG A 126 -6.48 -4.99 4.62
CA ARG A 126 -7.43 -4.99 3.50
C ARG A 126 -8.30 -3.73 3.46
N GLY A 127 -8.81 -3.30 4.61
CA GLY A 127 -9.60 -2.07 4.71
C GLY A 127 -8.80 -0.81 4.37
N MET A 128 -7.53 -0.74 4.79
CA MET A 128 -6.66 0.41 4.54
C MET A 128 -6.07 0.44 3.12
N THR A 129 -5.89 -0.71 2.48
CA THR A 129 -5.27 -0.84 1.15
C THR A 129 -6.28 -1.03 0.01
N ASN A 130 -7.58 -0.79 0.23
CA ASN A 130 -8.58 -0.89 -0.83
C ASN A 130 -8.15 -0.03 -2.05
N LEU A 131 -8.19 -0.61 -3.25
CA LEU A 131 -7.75 0.12 -4.44
C LEU A 131 -8.64 1.32 -4.75
N ASP A 132 -9.95 1.29 -4.44
CA ASP A 132 -10.81 2.48 -4.53
C ASP A 132 -10.54 3.39 -3.32
N PRO A 133 -9.94 4.59 -3.51
CA PRO A 133 -9.62 5.47 -2.39
C PRO A 133 -10.85 5.89 -1.57
N ARG A 134 -12.04 5.88 -2.18
CA ARG A 134 -13.30 6.24 -1.51
C ARG A 134 -13.84 5.13 -0.60
N LYS A 135 -13.33 3.91 -0.75
CA LYS A 135 -13.72 2.73 0.05
C LYS A 135 -12.67 2.33 1.08
N ARG A 136 -11.54 3.03 1.13
CA ARG A 136 -10.57 2.87 2.21
C ARG A 136 -11.19 3.30 3.52
N ILE A 137 -10.96 2.53 4.57
CA ILE A 137 -11.36 2.92 5.91
C ILE A 137 -10.64 4.21 6.33
N THR A 138 -11.27 5.01 7.17
CA THR A 138 -10.68 6.22 7.72
C THR A 138 -9.70 5.90 8.86
N ALA A 139 -8.89 6.88 9.25
CA ALA A 139 -8.01 6.75 10.43
C ALA A 139 -8.79 6.40 11.70
N ARG A 140 -10.01 6.94 11.85
CA ARG A 140 -10.88 6.65 13.00
C ARG A 140 -11.32 5.19 12.99
N GLU A 141 -11.79 4.69 11.86
CA GLU A 141 -12.23 3.31 11.70
C GLU A 141 -11.06 2.33 11.89
N ALA A 142 -9.89 2.65 11.33
CA ALA A 142 -8.67 1.89 11.54
C ALA A 142 -8.30 1.78 13.02
N LEU A 143 -8.31 2.89 13.77
CA LEU A 143 -8.02 2.88 15.22
C LEU A 143 -9.07 2.14 16.06
N GLN A 144 -10.30 2.03 15.58
CA GLN A 144 -11.37 1.27 16.24
C GLN A 144 -11.35 -0.21 15.88
N HIS A 145 -10.47 -0.64 14.98
CA HIS A 145 -10.39 -2.02 14.51
C HIS A 145 -10.00 -2.98 15.64
N PRO A 146 -10.56 -4.21 15.69
CA PRO A 146 -10.23 -5.23 16.69
C PRO A 146 -8.73 -5.51 16.84
N TRP A 147 -7.97 -5.36 15.76
CA TRP A 147 -6.51 -5.50 15.78
C TRP A 147 -5.83 -4.60 16.83
N PHE A 148 -6.38 -3.40 17.09
CA PHE A 148 -5.87 -2.48 18.12
C PHE A 148 -6.50 -2.71 19.50
N SER A 149 -7.49 -3.58 19.66
CA SER A 149 -8.26 -3.74 20.91
C SER A 149 -7.46 -4.33 22.10
N GLY A 150 -6.21 -4.75 21.87
CA GLY A 150 -5.25 -5.14 22.91
C GLY A 150 -4.13 -4.13 23.16
N CYS A 151 -3.99 -3.09 22.33
CA CYS A 151 -3.04 -2.01 22.55
C CYS A 151 -3.57 -1.13 23.67
N LYS A 152 -3.23 -1.48 24.91
CA LYS A 152 -3.15 -0.45 25.93
C LYS A 152 -2.10 0.52 25.43
N ILE A 153 -2.53 1.71 25.03
CA ILE A 153 -1.66 2.88 25.10
C ILE A 153 -1.27 2.89 26.57
N GLY A 154 -0.12 2.29 26.91
CA GLY A 154 0.44 2.46 28.24
C GLY A 154 0.40 3.95 28.51
N ASN A 155 0.20 4.38 29.75
CA ASN A 155 0.44 5.77 30.10
C ASN A 155 1.91 6.06 29.73
N ILE A 156 2.15 6.42 28.47
CA ILE A 156 3.35 7.08 27.99
C ILE A 156 3.20 8.42 28.66
N GLY A 157 3.66 8.48 29.91
CA GLY A 157 3.81 9.74 30.61
C GLY A 157 4.56 10.65 29.65
N SER A 158 4.23 11.94 29.66
CA SER A 158 4.89 12.98 28.88
C SER A 158 6.43 12.95 28.96
N TYR A 159 7.00 12.20 29.92
CA TYR A 159 8.42 11.88 30.06
C TYR A 159 9.01 11.00 28.94
N ASP A 160 8.30 10.00 28.42
CA ASP A 160 8.88 9.03 27.48
C ASP A 160 8.99 9.57 26.04
N LEU A 161 8.16 10.55 25.68
CA LEU A 161 8.24 11.25 24.39
C LEU A 161 9.44 12.21 24.30
N GLN A 162 9.98 12.66 25.44
CA GLN A 162 11.14 13.56 25.47
C GLN A 162 12.47 12.82 25.29
N HIS A 163 12.49 11.50 25.49
CA HIS A 163 13.70 10.68 25.32
C HIS A 163 13.75 9.94 23.98
N ALA A 164 12.60 9.70 23.32
CA ALA A 164 12.56 9.09 21.99
C ALA A 164 13.11 10.01 20.87
N THR A 165 13.21 11.32 21.11
CA THR A 165 13.81 12.29 20.18
C THR A 165 15.31 12.48 20.39
N SER A 166 15.93 11.74 21.31
CA SER A 166 17.33 11.89 21.69
C SER A 166 18.13 10.61 21.39
N THR A 167 18.07 10.14 20.15
CA THR A 167 19.14 9.29 19.61
C THR A 167 19.41 9.72 18.18
N THR A 168 20.11 10.84 18.08
CA THR A 168 20.92 11.23 16.92
C THR A 168 22.32 10.67 17.16
N VAL A 169 22.79 9.72 16.34
CA VAL A 169 23.76 9.92 15.24
C VAL A 169 23.66 8.70 14.33
#